data_AF-F9RT95-F1
#
_entry.id   AF-F9RT95-F1
#
_cell.length_a   1.000
_cell.length_b   1.000
_cell.length_c   1.000
_cell.angle_alpha   90.00
_cell.angle_beta   90.00
_cell.angle_gamma   90.00
#
_symmetry.space_group_name_H-M   'P 1'
#
loop_
_entity.id
_entity.type
_entity.pdbx_description
1 polymer ?
#
loop_
_entity_poly.entity_id
_entity_poly.type
_entity_poly.pdbx_seq_one_letter_code
_entity_poly.pdbx_strand_id
1 'polypeptide(L)'
;MNPNFQKQQLTDEFIQAVRANPSQTAFKAYQKDLFEQVNTEAVKRWDAMLSMSQNYIYIREFIGLSAFLLMYSFGCFMTGEVMFFADGVSTFGILWSLFFGGVIWFHFAETYHHYRCSEQAIAIHRYKNQPHSLFVAMRISAWVGVVFCIVITIWVGPMAFVGAGASALMAFKMIDAKRVDLYWTIPYDSVLFIDVIRKDNYIAIWFKDVDFDLGTESPQIFENVTIYGLSCKPEQFDDILTTLKSKLHPEVQFFESPSVDKKINFFEEAKKYDISLISVPLHVKEQQKTEFDSTEDSW
;
A
#
# COMPACT_ATOMS: atom_id res chain seq x y z
N MET A 1 28.05 22.73 3.31
CA MET A 1 27.68 21.70 4.30
C MET A 1 26.99 20.61 3.52
N ASN A 2 27.26 19.35 3.85
CA ASN A 2 26.63 18.21 3.16
C ASN A 2 25.19 18.12 3.70
N PRO A 3 24.16 17.85 2.88
CA PRO A 3 22.82 17.54 3.39
C PRO A 3 22.93 16.56 4.54
N ASN A 4 21.99 16.65 5.49
CA ASN A 4 21.98 15.86 6.71
C ASN A 4 21.65 14.37 6.45
N PHE A 5 22.29 13.78 5.43
CA PHE A 5 22.37 12.38 5.06
C PHE A 5 22.79 11.45 6.22
N GLN A 6 23.20 12.02 7.37
CA GLN A 6 23.83 11.33 8.49
C GLN A 6 22.90 11.01 9.67
N LYS A 7 21.68 11.56 9.76
CA LYS A 7 20.72 11.06 10.75
C LYS A 7 20.18 9.71 10.28
N GLN A 8 20.77 8.64 10.82
CA GLN A 8 20.23 7.29 10.69
C GLN A 8 18.78 7.29 11.18
N GLN A 9 17.89 6.72 10.37
CA GLN A 9 16.50 6.50 10.76
C GLN A 9 16.41 5.22 11.62
N LEU A 10 17.37 4.30 11.48
CA LEU A 10 17.60 3.22 12.45
C LEU A 10 18.25 3.79 13.72
N THR A 11 17.43 4.21 14.67
CA THR A 11 17.89 4.43 16.05
C THR A 11 17.98 3.10 16.80
N ASP A 12 18.91 2.99 17.75
CA ASP A 12 19.06 1.78 18.58
C ASP A 12 17.76 1.43 19.33
N GLU A 13 17.01 2.44 19.75
CA GLU A 13 15.68 2.28 20.36
C GLU A 13 14.68 1.64 19.40
N PHE A 14 14.65 2.08 18.13
CA PHE A 14 13.79 1.50 17.10
C PHE A 14 14.18 0.04 16.81
N ILE A 15 15.48 -0.25 16.70
CA ILE A 15 15.98 -1.62 16.48
C ILE A 15 15.57 -2.53 17.65
N GLN A 16 15.69 -2.07 18.90
CA GLN A 16 15.27 -2.84 20.07
C GLN A 16 13.76 -3.06 20.13
N ALA A 17 12.95 -2.05 19.81
CA ALA A 17 11.49 -2.16 19.78
C ALA A 17 11.01 -3.16 18.73
N VAL A 18 11.60 -3.16 17.52
CA VAL A 18 11.26 -4.14 16.49
C VAL A 18 11.74 -5.54 16.88
N ARG A 19 12.97 -5.68 17.41
CA ARG A 19 13.49 -6.98 17.86
C ARG A 19 12.62 -7.61 18.95
N ALA A 20 12.00 -6.81 19.81
CA ALA A 20 11.09 -7.29 20.85
C ALA A 20 9.77 -7.87 20.29
N ASN A 21 9.31 -7.42 19.11
CA ASN A 21 8.09 -7.92 18.48
C ASN A 21 8.15 -7.84 16.93
N PRO A 22 8.84 -8.80 16.26
CA PRO A 22 9.01 -8.80 14.82
C PRO A 22 7.75 -9.33 14.11
N SER A 23 6.63 -8.60 14.22
CA SER A 23 5.38 -8.94 13.53
C SER A 23 4.86 -7.76 12.69
N GLN A 24 4.26 -8.06 11.53
CA GLN A 24 3.66 -7.03 10.67
C GLN A 24 2.58 -6.22 11.40
N THR A 25 1.86 -6.84 12.33
CA THR A 25 0.83 -6.18 13.13
C THR A 25 1.43 -5.16 14.09
N ALA A 26 2.53 -5.51 14.75
CA ALA A 26 3.25 -4.59 15.64
C ALA A 26 3.82 -3.40 14.87
N PHE A 27 4.39 -3.63 13.69
CA PHE A 27 4.91 -2.55 12.85
C PHE A 27 3.82 -1.59 12.39
N LYS A 28 2.68 -2.09 11.92
CA LYS A 28 1.53 -1.24 11.56
C LYS A 28 1.01 -0.44 12.76
N ALA A 29 1.00 -1.03 13.96
CA ALA A 29 0.61 -0.33 15.17
C ALA A 29 1.59 0.79 15.53
N TYR A 30 2.90 0.55 15.37
CA TYR A 30 3.94 1.57 15.57
C TYR A 30 3.79 2.74 14.58
N GLN A 31 3.62 2.47 13.28
CA GLN A 31 3.40 3.53 12.29
C GLN A 31 2.14 4.35 12.57
N LYS A 32 1.09 3.69 13.08
CA LYS A 32 -0.14 4.38 13.51
C LYS A 32 0.11 5.29 14.72
N ASP A 33 0.88 4.85 15.70
CA ASP A 33 1.21 5.65 16.88
C ASP A 33 2.02 6.89 16.48
N LEU A 34 3.03 6.73 15.62
CA LEU A 34 3.78 7.86 15.05
C LEU A 34 2.88 8.86 14.32
N PHE A 35 1.91 8.36 13.53
CA PHE A 35 0.95 9.22 12.87
C PHE A 35 0.14 10.05 13.87
N GLU A 36 -0.32 9.45 14.97
CA GLU A 36 -1.12 10.17 15.98
C GLU A 36 -0.32 11.20 16.76
N GLN A 37 0.96 10.93 17.04
CA GLN A 37 1.88 11.90 17.62
C GLN A 37 1.99 13.14 16.71
N VAL A 38 2.29 12.93 15.43
CA VAL A 38 2.39 14.01 14.43
C VAL A 38 1.04 14.72 14.19
N ASN A 39 -0.08 13.98 14.25
CA ASN A 39 -1.43 14.53 14.08
C ASN A 39 -1.82 15.48 15.22
N THR A 40 -1.34 15.21 16.43
CA THR A 40 -1.54 16.07 17.62
C THR A 40 -0.77 17.38 17.48
N GLU A 41 0.45 17.32 16.94
CA GLU A 41 1.33 18.48 16.71
C GLU A 41 1.12 19.13 15.33
N ALA A 42 0.11 18.69 14.56
CA ALA A 42 -0.08 19.12 13.19
C ALA A 42 -0.49 20.60 13.09
N VAL A 43 0.36 21.39 12.43
CA VAL A 43 0.12 22.80 12.11
C VAL A 43 -0.81 22.94 10.92
N LYS A 44 -0.65 22.09 9.90
CA LYS A 44 -1.54 22.04 8.73
C LYS A 44 -2.11 20.64 8.53
N ARG A 45 -3.37 20.61 8.08
CA ARG A 45 -4.12 19.38 7.80
C ARG A 45 -4.73 19.49 6.41
N TRP A 46 -4.38 18.55 5.54
CA TRP A 46 -5.00 18.44 4.21
C TRP A 46 -5.64 17.08 4.05
N ASP A 47 -6.84 17.09 3.48
CA ASP A 47 -7.61 15.89 3.19
C ASP A 47 -7.95 15.87 1.71
N ALA A 48 -7.59 14.77 1.04
CA ALA A 48 -7.87 14.55 -0.37
C ALA A 48 -8.58 13.20 -0.55
N MET A 49 -9.70 13.22 -1.26
CA MET A 49 -10.38 12.02 -1.74
C MET A 49 -10.10 11.94 -3.23
N LEU A 50 -9.46 10.84 -3.65
CA LEU A 50 -8.98 10.69 -5.01
C LEU A 50 -9.41 9.33 -5.56
N SER A 51 -9.89 9.33 -6.81
CA SER A 51 -10.09 8.08 -7.54
C SER A 51 -8.75 7.41 -7.86
N MET A 52 -8.79 6.13 -8.20
CA MET A 52 -7.58 5.34 -8.53
C MET A 52 -6.78 5.97 -9.68
N SER A 53 -7.43 6.77 -10.54
CA SER A 53 -6.77 7.59 -11.55
C SER A 53 -7.16 9.05 -11.35
N GLN A 54 -6.19 9.90 -10.99
CA GLN A 54 -6.40 11.33 -10.71
C GLN A 54 -7.10 12.08 -11.87
N ASN A 55 -6.97 11.58 -13.10
CA ASN A 55 -7.51 12.20 -14.30
C ASN A 55 -8.94 11.76 -14.65
N TYR A 56 -9.46 10.68 -14.04
CA TYR A 56 -10.80 10.15 -14.34
C TYR A 56 -11.60 9.91 -13.06
N ILE A 57 -12.36 10.93 -12.65
CA ILE A 57 -13.22 10.89 -11.46
C ILE A 57 -14.29 9.79 -11.57
N TYR A 58 -14.87 9.61 -12.76
CA TYR A 58 -15.95 8.64 -13.01
C TYR A 58 -15.49 7.25 -13.45
N ILE A 59 -14.20 6.92 -13.27
CA ILE A 59 -13.65 5.64 -13.74
C ILE A 59 -14.28 4.45 -13.00
N ARG A 60 -14.60 4.62 -11.72
CA ARG A 60 -15.25 3.60 -10.90
C ARG A 60 -16.64 3.27 -11.44
N GLU A 61 -17.43 4.31 -11.68
CA GLU A 61 -18.80 4.21 -12.19
C GLU A 61 -18.81 3.53 -13.54
N PHE A 62 -17.93 3.99 -14.43
CA PHE A 62 -17.82 3.48 -15.79
C PHE A 62 -17.40 2.01 -15.83
N ILE A 63 -16.34 1.64 -15.09
CA ILE A 63 -15.86 0.25 -15.07
C ILE A 63 -16.91 -0.65 -14.42
N GLY A 64 -17.53 -0.24 -13.31
CA GLY A 64 -18.58 -1.02 -12.65
C GLY A 64 -19.81 -1.25 -13.53
N LEU A 65 -20.29 -0.21 -14.22
CA LEU A 65 -21.39 -0.32 -15.19
C LEU A 65 -20.98 -1.19 -16.39
N SER A 66 -19.76 -1.04 -16.91
CA SER A 66 -19.30 -1.86 -18.03
C SER A 66 -19.22 -3.34 -17.65
N ALA A 67 -18.79 -3.67 -16.42
CA ALA A 67 -18.71 -5.03 -15.93
C ALA A 67 -20.11 -5.64 -15.76
N PHE A 68 -21.06 -4.85 -15.24
CA PHE A 68 -22.47 -5.23 -15.19
C PHE A 68 -23.02 -5.51 -16.59
N LEU A 69 -22.86 -4.58 -17.53
CA LEU A 69 -23.39 -4.71 -18.88
C LEU A 69 -22.76 -5.88 -19.65
N LEU A 70 -21.46 -6.13 -19.47
CA LEU A 70 -20.77 -7.26 -20.07
C LEU A 70 -21.34 -8.58 -19.55
N MET A 71 -21.49 -8.73 -18.23
CA MET A 71 -22.07 -9.94 -17.64
C MET A 71 -23.54 -10.13 -17.98
N TYR A 72 -24.32 -9.05 -18.02
CA TYR A 72 -25.71 -9.07 -18.45
C TYR A 72 -25.83 -9.51 -19.92
N SER A 73 -25.01 -8.92 -20.80
CA SER A 73 -24.98 -9.28 -22.22
C SER A 73 -24.57 -10.74 -22.43
N PHE A 74 -23.62 -11.24 -21.65
CA PHE A 74 -23.23 -12.65 -21.67
C PHE A 74 -24.40 -13.56 -21.25
N GLY A 75 -25.13 -13.20 -20.20
CA GLY A 75 -26.33 -13.96 -19.80
C GLY A 75 -27.43 -13.95 -20.87
N CYS A 76 -27.69 -12.81 -21.52
CA CYS A 76 -28.63 -12.71 -22.64
C CYS A 76 -28.17 -13.54 -23.84
N PHE A 77 -26.87 -13.56 -24.14
CA PHE A 77 -26.31 -14.38 -25.22
C PHE A 77 -26.51 -15.88 -24.96
N MET A 78 -26.29 -16.33 -23.72
CA MET A 78 -26.46 -17.73 -23.34
C MET A 78 -27.92 -18.20 -23.36
N THR A 79 -28.87 -17.30 -23.04
CA THR A 79 -30.30 -17.58 -23.01
C THR A 79 -30.99 -17.34 -24.36
N GLY A 80 -30.39 -16.54 -25.24
CA GLY A 80 -30.95 -16.16 -26.54
C GLY A 80 -32.04 -15.07 -26.45
N GLU A 81 -32.35 -14.59 -25.25
CA GLU A 81 -33.40 -13.61 -24.99
C GLU A 81 -32.89 -12.48 -24.09
N VAL A 82 -33.61 -11.36 -24.07
CA VAL A 82 -33.31 -10.26 -23.14
C VAL A 82 -33.84 -10.66 -21.76
N MET A 83 -32.93 -10.77 -20.78
CA MET A 83 -33.28 -11.17 -19.41
C MET A 83 -34.11 -10.09 -18.71
N PHE A 84 -35.32 -10.44 -18.27
CA PHE A 84 -36.16 -9.62 -17.39
C PHE A 84 -36.43 -10.35 -16.08
N PHE A 85 -36.95 -9.65 -15.07
CA PHE A 85 -37.43 -10.27 -13.82
C PHE A 85 -38.75 -11.03 -14.04
N ALA A 86 -38.75 -12.01 -14.95
CA ALA A 86 -39.93 -12.78 -15.35
C ALA A 86 -39.84 -14.25 -14.90
N ASP A 87 -38.65 -14.84 -15.00
CA ASP A 87 -38.40 -16.23 -14.65
C ASP A 87 -37.16 -16.36 -13.74
N GLY A 88 -37.01 -17.53 -13.11
CA GLY A 88 -35.95 -17.78 -12.14
C GLY A 88 -34.54 -17.72 -12.74
N VAL A 89 -34.37 -18.11 -14.01
CA VAL A 89 -33.07 -18.13 -14.69
C VAL A 89 -32.65 -16.70 -15.03
N SER A 90 -33.53 -15.90 -15.63
CA SER A 90 -33.24 -14.49 -15.91
C SER A 90 -33.02 -13.69 -14.63
N THR A 91 -33.81 -13.94 -13.59
CA THR A 91 -33.64 -13.27 -12.28
C THR A 91 -32.27 -13.58 -11.69
N PHE A 92 -31.84 -14.86 -11.72
CA PHE A 92 -30.50 -15.25 -11.27
C PHE A 92 -29.40 -14.59 -12.11
N GLY A 93 -29.54 -14.55 -13.44
CA GLY A 93 -28.59 -13.91 -14.34
C GLY A 93 -28.43 -12.40 -14.08
N ILE A 94 -29.54 -11.69 -13.81
CA ILE A 94 -29.51 -10.28 -13.45
C ILE A 94 -28.82 -10.07 -12.10
N LEU A 95 -29.17 -10.86 -11.08
CA LEU A 95 -28.53 -10.79 -9.76
C LEU A 95 -27.03 -11.09 -9.82
N TRP A 96 -26.63 -12.05 -10.65
CA TRP A 96 -25.23 -12.39 -10.88
C TRP A 96 -24.48 -11.23 -11.56
N SER A 97 -25.11 -10.59 -12.54
CA SER A 97 -24.55 -9.42 -13.22
C SER A 97 -24.38 -8.25 -12.25
N LEU A 98 -25.38 -7.99 -11.40
CA LEU A 98 -25.33 -6.98 -10.34
C LEU A 98 -24.22 -7.29 -9.33
N PHE A 99 -24.07 -8.55 -8.94
CA PHE A 99 -23.00 -8.98 -8.04
C PHE A 99 -21.62 -8.69 -8.64
N PHE A 100 -21.37 -9.07 -9.89
CA PHE A 100 -20.09 -8.79 -10.57
C PHE A 100 -19.83 -7.30 -10.73
N GLY A 101 -20.82 -6.53 -11.19
CA GLY A 101 -20.73 -5.08 -11.31
C GLY A 101 -20.40 -4.43 -9.96
N GLY A 102 -21.07 -4.86 -8.87
CA GLY A 102 -20.82 -4.39 -7.52
C GLY A 102 -19.43 -4.74 -6.98
N VAL A 103 -18.96 -5.98 -7.19
CA VAL A 103 -17.61 -6.41 -6.79
C VAL A 103 -16.55 -5.54 -7.45
N ILE A 104 -16.68 -5.32 -8.76
CA ILE A 104 -15.77 -4.46 -9.51
C ILE A 104 -15.86 -3.00 -9.04
N TRP A 105 -17.08 -2.49 -8.81
CA TRP A 105 -17.29 -1.14 -8.29
C TRP A 105 -16.57 -0.90 -6.95
N PHE A 106 -16.68 -1.84 -6.02
CA PHE A 106 -15.99 -1.76 -4.73
C PHE A 106 -14.48 -1.95 -4.84
N HIS A 107 -14.01 -2.72 -5.83
CA HIS A 107 -12.58 -2.90 -6.07
C HIS A 107 -11.89 -1.58 -6.44
N PHE A 108 -12.54 -0.80 -7.30
CA PHE A 108 -12.11 0.53 -7.76
C PHE A 108 -12.62 1.67 -6.87
N ALA A 109 -12.88 1.40 -5.59
CA ALA A 109 -13.23 2.43 -4.63
C ALA A 109 -12.16 3.52 -4.54
N GLU A 110 -12.62 4.77 -4.38
CA GLU A 110 -11.77 5.94 -4.17
C GLU A 110 -10.92 5.76 -2.91
N THR A 111 -9.78 6.44 -2.86
CA THR A 111 -8.89 6.41 -1.72
C THR A 111 -8.89 7.76 -1.00
N TYR A 112 -9.07 7.73 0.31
CA TYR A 112 -8.84 8.88 1.16
C TYR A 112 -7.36 8.99 1.51
N HIS A 113 -6.86 10.21 1.43
CA HIS A 113 -5.52 10.62 1.80
C HIS A 113 -5.64 11.73 2.85
N HIS A 114 -5.11 11.48 4.02
CA HIS A 114 -5.02 12.43 5.11
C HIS A 114 -3.55 12.80 5.30
N TYR A 115 -3.23 14.07 5.04
CA TYR A 115 -1.90 14.62 5.22
C TYR A 115 -1.89 15.50 6.47
N ARG A 116 -0.95 15.25 7.37
CA ARG A 116 -0.75 15.97 8.62
C ARG A 116 0.67 16.48 8.65
N CYS A 117 0.83 17.80 8.70
CA CYS A 117 2.12 18.47 8.62
C CYS A 117 2.43 19.11 9.97
N SER A 118 3.47 18.60 10.64
CA SER A 118 4.02 19.15 11.88
C SER A 118 5.25 20.03 11.58
N GLU A 119 5.99 20.45 12.60
CA GLU A 119 7.27 21.13 12.42
C GLU A 119 8.42 20.19 12.03
N GLN A 120 8.35 18.91 12.40
CA GLN A 120 9.47 17.97 12.25
C GLN A 120 9.23 16.90 11.17
N ALA A 121 7.98 16.57 10.89
CA ALA A 121 7.61 15.52 9.95
C ALA A 121 6.26 15.76 9.26
N ILE A 122 6.07 15.11 8.11
CA ILE A 122 4.77 14.95 7.46
C ILE A 122 4.28 13.51 7.67
N ALA A 123 3.11 13.37 8.28
CA ALA A 123 2.44 12.08 8.46
C ALA A 123 1.28 11.94 7.49
N ILE A 124 1.14 10.75 6.93
CA ILE A 124 0.18 10.42 5.89
C ILE A 124 -0.60 9.19 6.32
N HIS A 125 -1.92 9.28 6.27
CA HIS A 125 -2.83 8.14 6.44
C HIS A 125 -3.65 7.95 5.17
N ARG A 126 -3.62 6.73 4.64
CA ARG A 126 -4.30 6.37 3.39
C ARG A 126 -5.17 5.14 3.58
N TYR A 127 -6.42 5.21 3.14
CA TYR A 127 -7.31 4.05 3.12
C TYR A 127 -8.35 4.12 2.00
N LYS A 128 -8.76 2.96 1.47
CA LYS A 128 -9.83 2.89 0.48
C LYS A 128 -11.20 3.20 1.12
N ASN A 129 -12.01 4.01 0.45
CA ASN A 129 -13.40 4.31 0.80
C ASN A 129 -14.30 3.11 0.57
N GLN A 130 -14.10 2.06 1.36
CA GLN A 130 -14.92 0.86 1.34
C GLN A 130 -15.72 0.80 2.65
N PRO A 131 -17.05 0.64 2.58
CA PRO A 131 -17.87 0.59 3.79
C PRO A 131 -17.52 -0.64 4.63
N HIS A 132 -17.66 -0.54 5.95
CA HIS A 132 -17.39 -1.66 6.85
C HIS A 132 -18.27 -2.88 6.53
N SER A 133 -19.50 -2.64 6.05
CA SER A 133 -20.44 -3.67 5.61
C SER A 133 -19.89 -4.56 4.50
N LEU A 134 -19.03 -4.05 3.61
CA LEU A 134 -18.40 -4.84 2.55
C LEU A 134 -17.51 -5.93 3.14
N PHE A 135 -16.69 -5.58 4.13
CA PHE A 135 -15.81 -6.54 4.79
C PHE A 135 -16.60 -7.57 5.58
N VAL A 136 -17.67 -7.15 6.28
CA VAL A 136 -18.58 -8.08 6.96
C VAL A 136 -19.21 -9.06 5.96
N ALA A 137 -19.71 -8.57 4.82
CA ALA A 137 -20.28 -9.40 3.77
C ALA A 137 -19.24 -10.38 3.19
N MET A 138 -18.00 -9.94 2.95
CA MET A 138 -16.91 -10.83 2.49
C MET A 138 -16.58 -11.92 3.52
N ARG A 139 -16.59 -11.61 4.81
CA ARG A 139 -16.36 -12.62 5.85
C ARG A 139 -17.50 -13.62 5.92
N ILE A 140 -18.75 -13.16 5.85
CA ILE A 140 -19.92 -14.04 5.85
C ILE A 140 -19.90 -14.94 4.62
N SER A 141 -19.64 -14.40 3.42
CA SER A 141 -19.57 -15.20 2.20
C SER A 141 -18.41 -16.20 2.23
N ALA A 142 -17.26 -15.82 2.80
CA ALA A 142 -16.15 -16.73 3.02
C ALA A 142 -16.53 -17.89 3.94
N TRP A 143 -17.20 -17.62 5.08
CA TRP A 143 -17.69 -18.66 5.98
C TRP A 143 -18.69 -19.59 5.31
N VAL A 144 -19.65 -19.04 4.56
CA VAL A 144 -20.62 -19.84 3.79
C VAL A 144 -19.90 -20.73 2.77
N GLY A 145 -18.90 -20.19 2.07
CA GLY A 145 -18.08 -20.94 1.12
C GLY A 145 -17.32 -22.10 1.77
N VAL A 146 -16.68 -21.86 2.93
CA VAL A 146 -15.96 -22.91 3.67
C VAL A 146 -16.90 -24.01 4.14
N VAL A 147 -18.04 -23.65 4.75
CA VAL A 147 -19.04 -24.63 5.21
C VAL A 147 -19.58 -25.45 4.04
N PHE A 148 -19.90 -24.79 2.93
CA PHE A 148 -20.37 -25.45 1.71
C PHE A 148 -19.35 -26.44 1.15
N CYS A 149 -18.06 -26.06 1.09
CA CYS A 149 -16.98 -26.95 0.67
C CYS A 149 -16.89 -28.19 1.57
N ILE A 150 -16.95 -28.04 2.91
CA ILE A 150 -16.91 -29.15 3.86
C ILE A 150 -18.09 -30.12 3.62
N VAL A 151 -19.31 -29.58 3.46
CA VAL A 151 -20.51 -30.40 3.22
C VAL A 151 -20.41 -31.18 1.93
N ILE A 152 -19.93 -30.55 0.84
CA ILE A 152 -19.73 -31.24 -0.44
C ILE A 152 -18.69 -32.36 -0.30
N THR A 153 -17.58 -32.11 0.39
CA THR A 153 -16.55 -33.14 0.58
C THR A 153 -17.09 -34.35 1.33
N ILE A 154 -17.98 -34.15 2.32
CA ILE A 154 -18.60 -35.26 3.05
C ILE A 154 -19.49 -36.11 2.12
N TRP A 155 -20.22 -35.48 1.19
CA TRP A 155 -21.15 -36.17 0.30
C TRP A 155 -20.51 -36.79 -0.95
N VAL A 156 -19.64 -36.03 -1.61
CA VAL A 156 -19.04 -36.39 -2.91
C VAL A 156 -17.66 -37.04 -2.72
N GLY A 157 -17.08 -36.91 -1.54
CA GLY A 157 -15.75 -37.41 -1.20
C GLY A 157 -14.63 -36.40 -1.49
N PRO A 158 -13.38 -36.76 -1.14
CA PRO A 158 -12.21 -35.87 -1.23
C PRO A 158 -11.86 -35.40 -2.65
N MET A 159 -12.29 -36.13 -3.68
CA MET A 159 -12.08 -35.74 -5.08
C MET A 159 -12.73 -34.39 -5.44
N ALA A 160 -13.76 -33.94 -4.70
CA ALA A 160 -14.36 -32.62 -4.90
C ALA A 160 -13.39 -31.45 -4.65
N PHE A 161 -12.29 -31.66 -3.91
CA PHE A 161 -11.24 -30.65 -3.73
C PHE A 161 -10.36 -30.46 -4.98
N VAL A 162 -10.33 -31.41 -5.90
CA VAL A 162 -9.58 -31.34 -7.16
C VAL A 162 -10.33 -30.41 -8.11
N GLY A 163 -10.14 -29.10 -7.92
CA GLY A 163 -10.81 -28.03 -8.67
C GLY A 163 -11.34 -26.92 -7.75
N ALA A 164 -12.00 -27.29 -6.65
CA ALA A 164 -12.55 -26.33 -5.68
C ALA A 164 -11.57 -25.92 -4.56
N GLY A 165 -10.40 -26.55 -4.44
CA GLY A 165 -9.43 -26.22 -3.38
C GLY A 165 -8.93 -24.76 -3.41
N ALA A 166 -8.81 -24.16 -4.60
CA ALA A 166 -8.38 -22.77 -4.74
C ALA A 166 -9.40 -21.77 -4.17
N SER A 167 -10.71 -22.03 -4.34
CA SER A 167 -11.75 -21.18 -3.79
C SER A 167 -11.85 -21.32 -2.28
N ALA A 168 -11.64 -22.53 -1.73
CA ALA A 168 -11.57 -22.74 -0.29
C ALA A 168 -10.39 -21.98 0.35
N LEU A 169 -9.19 -22.05 -0.25
CA LEU A 169 -8.02 -21.31 0.23
C LEU A 169 -8.25 -19.78 0.21
N MET A 170 -8.85 -19.29 -0.88
CA MET A 170 -9.21 -17.88 -1.00
C MET A 170 -10.26 -17.48 0.04
N ALA A 171 -11.26 -18.32 0.31
CA ALA A 171 -12.24 -18.09 1.36
C ALA A 171 -11.55 -17.97 2.73
N PHE A 172 -10.63 -18.88 3.09
CA PHE A 172 -9.87 -18.78 4.34
C PHE A 172 -9.11 -17.45 4.47
N LYS A 173 -8.49 -16.97 3.38
CA LYS A 173 -7.82 -15.66 3.36
C LYS A 173 -8.80 -14.50 3.58
N MET A 174 -10.04 -14.63 3.12
CA MET A 174 -11.07 -13.59 3.25
C MET A 174 -11.79 -13.59 4.60
N ILE A 175 -11.66 -14.63 5.44
CA ILE A 175 -12.29 -14.68 6.77
C ILE A 175 -11.79 -13.57 7.70
N ASP A 176 -10.52 -13.16 7.57
CA ASP A 176 -9.97 -12.01 8.30
C ASP A 176 -9.90 -10.73 7.46
N ALA A 177 -10.69 -10.63 6.37
CA ALA A 177 -10.69 -9.46 5.52
C ALA A 177 -11.04 -8.21 6.34
N LYS A 178 -10.11 -7.26 6.41
CA LYS A 178 -10.24 -5.98 7.10
C LYS A 178 -9.88 -4.86 6.13
N ARG A 179 -10.35 -3.65 6.45
CA ARG A 179 -9.86 -2.45 5.78
C ARG A 179 -8.35 -2.38 5.97
N VAL A 180 -7.64 -2.08 4.89
CA VAL A 180 -6.20 -1.85 4.92
C VAL A 180 -5.99 -0.35 5.10
N ASP A 181 -5.56 0.02 6.29
CA ASP A 181 -5.09 1.36 6.61
C ASP A 181 -3.57 1.39 6.46
N LEU A 182 -3.07 2.36 5.68
CA LEU A 182 -1.64 2.57 5.45
C LEU A 182 -1.24 3.87 6.14
N TYR A 183 -0.24 3.81 7.00
CA TYR A 183 0.33 4.95 7.70
C TYR A 183 1.79 5.12 7.27
N TRP A 184 2.17 6.36 7.00
CA TRP A 184 3.52 6.72 6.60
C TRP A 184 3.90 8.00 7.31
N THR A 185 5.11 8.07 7.87
CA THR A 185 5.60 9.29 8.52
C THR A 185 6.97 9.59 7.94
N ILE A 186 7.10 10.77 7.34
CA ILE A 186 8.32 11.21 6.66
C ILE A 186 8.89 12.39 7.45
N PRO A 187 10.00 12.18 8.19
CA PRO A 187 10.75 13.28 8.80
C PRO A 187 11.31 14.22 7.74
N TYR A 188 11.29 15.53 7.97
CA TYR A 188 11.85 16.49 7.01
C TYR A 188 13.37 16.34 6.84
N ASP A 189 14.05 15.90 7.90
CA ASP A 189 15.50 15.62 7.90
C ASP A 189 15.90 14.46 6.98
N SER A 190 14.96 13.56 6.60
CA SER A 190 15.27 12.41 5.74
C SER A 190 14.96 12.62 4.27
N VAL A 191 14.37 13.76 3.90
CA VAL A 191 14.01 14.09 2.52
C VAL A 191 15.24 14.44 1.71
N LEU A 192 15.41 13.76 0.59
CA LEU A 192 16.54 13.90 -0.32
C LEU A 192 16.21 14.89 -1.44
N PHE A 193 15.11 14.65 -2.15
CA PHE A 193 14.66 15.50 -3.25
C PHE A 193 13.16 15.36 -3.47
N ILE A 194 12.61 16.36 -4.15
CA ILE A 194 11.19 16.43 -4.48
C ILE A 194 11.04 16.57 -5.98
N ASP A 195 10.23 15.69 -6.56
CA ASP A 195 9.82 15.78 -7.96
C ASP A 195 8.38 16.28 -8.05
N VAL A 196 8.21 17.44 -8.67
CA VAL A 196 6.95 18.16 -8.78
C VAL A 196 6.38 17.93 -10.18
N ILE A 197 5.22 17.30 -10.25
CA ILE A 197 4.53 16.99 -11.50
C ILE A 197 3.22 17.78 -11.53
N ARG A 198 3.30 19.02 -12.03
CA ARG A 198 2.15 19.94 -12.05
C ARG A 198 0.99 19.44 -12.88
N LYS A 199 1.29 18.77 -14.00
CA LYS A 199 0.26 18.25 -14.93
C LYS A 199 -0.75 17.33 -14.23
N ASP A 200 -0.27 16.51 -13.29
CA ASP A 200 -1.07 15.50 -12.60
C ASP A 200 -1.34 15.86 -11.12
N ASN A 201 -1.01 17.09 -10.69
CA ASN A 201 -1.07 17.54 -9.29
C ASN A 201 -0.44 16.54 -8.32
N TYR A 202 0.74 16.07 -8.69
CA TYR A 202 1.44 14.98 -8.01
C TYR A 202 2.83 15.45 -7.56
N ILE A 203 3.18 15.13 -6.31
CA ILE A 203 4.48 15.44 -5.72
C ILE A 203 5.11 14.13 -5.27
N ALA A 204 6.26 13.76 -5.85
CA ALA A 204 7.04 12.62 -5.40
C ALA A 204 8.08 13.10 -4.38
N ILE A 205 7.98 12.61 -3.14
CA ILE A 205 8.99 12.82 -2.10
C ILE A 205 9.88 11.60 -2.06
N TRP A 206 11.18 11.83 -2.18
CA TRP A 206 12.21 10.82 -2.07
C TRP A 206 12.90 11.02 -0.75
N PHE A 207 12.87 9.99 0.09
CA PHE A 207 13.38 10.09 1.45
C PHE A 207 14.05 8.80 1.86
N LYS A 208 14.96 8.92 2.81
CA LYS A 208 15.56 7.76 3.47
C LYS A 208 14.53 7.16 4.42
N ASP A 209 14.24 5.89 4.22
CA ASP A 209 13.23 5.14 4.93
C ASP A 209 13.81 3.83 5.47
N VAL A 210 13.02 3.14 6.28
CA VAL A 210 13.38 1.89 6.90
C VAL A 210 12.39 0.81 6.50
N ASP A 211 12.88 -0.17 5.77
CA ASP A 211 12.10 -1.32 5.34
C ASP A 211 12.46 -2.60 6.10
N PHE A 212 11.48 -3.50 6.16
CA PHE A 212 11.58 -4.79 6.82
C PHE A 212 11.48 -5.90 5.79
N ASP A 213 12.53 -6.70 5.67
CA ASP A 213 12.38 -8.03 5.12
C ASP A 213 11.97 -8.96 6.27
N LEU A 214 10.74 -9.46 6.24
CA LEU A 214 10.23 -10.49 7.17
C LEU A 214 10.22 -11.87 6.52
N GLY A 215 11.10 -12.10 5.54
CA GLY A 215 11.31 -13.40 4.90
C GLY A 215 11.51 -14.53 5.91
N THR A 216 11.16 -15.74 5.50
CA THR A 216 11.12 -16.94 6.37
C THR A 216 12.48 -17.39 6.89
N GLU A 217 13.59 -16.91 6.31
CA GLU A 217 14.95 -17.42 6.61
C GLU A 217 15.84 -16.42 7.34
N SER A 218 15.67 -15.12 7.12
CA SER A 218 16.50 -14.08 7.76
C SER A 218 15.76 -12.74 7.79
N PRO A 219 14.99 -12.45 8.86
CA PRO A 219 14.39 -11.14 8.97
C PRO A 219 15.50 -10.07 9.08
N GLN A 220 15.40 -8.99 8.31
CA GLN A 220 16.37 -7.88 8.31
C GLN A 220 15.65 -6.54 8.32
N ILE A 221 16.23 -5.56 9.01
CA ILE A 221 15.86 -4.15 8.85
C ILE A 221 16.94 -3.52 7.98
N PHE A 222 16.57 -2.78 6.95
CA PHE A 222 17.55 -2.04 6.17
C PHE A 222 17.05 -0.63 5.88
N GLU A 223 18.00 0.31 5.84
CA GLU A 223 17.72 1.64 5.34
C GLU A 223 17.70 1.58 3.81
N ASN A 224 16.63 2.08 3.22
CA ASN A 224 16.51 2.25 1.78
C ASN A 224 16.07 3.66 1.44
N VAL A 225 16.02 3.95 0.13
CA VAL A 225 15.39 5.16 -0.35
C VAL A 225 14.02 4.79 -0.88
N THR A 226 13.00 5.35 -0.24
CA THR A 226 11.59 5.12 -0.59
C THR A 226 11.01 6.35 -1.26
N ILE A 227 10.07 6.10 -2.16
CA ILE A 227 9.32 7.13 -2.87
C ILE A 227 7.93 7.17 -2.30
N TYR A 228 7.53 8.32 -1.78
CA TYR A 228 6.12 8.57 -1.48
C TYR A 228 5.53 9.55 -2.48
N GLY A 229 4.47 9.12 -3.17
CA GLY A 229 3.67 9.99 -4.02
C GLY A 229 2.56 10.68 -3.24
N LEU A 230 2.67 12.00 -3.05
CA LEU A 230 1.55 12.82 -2.61
C LEU A 230 0.71 13.20 -3.82
N SER A 231 -0.46 12.59 -3.90
CA SER A 231 -1.51 13.02 -4.81
C SER A 231 -2.36 14.08 -4.12
N CYS A 232 -2.48 15.25 -4.75
CA CYS A 232 -3.13 16.42 -4.19
C CYS A 232 -4.31 16.87 -5.06
N LYS A 233 -5.27 17.58 -4.46
CA LYS A 233 -6.25 18.34 -5.24
C LYS A 233 -5.55 19.55 -5.87
N PRO A 234 -5.96 20.00 -7.08
CA PRO A 234 -5.36 21.16 -7.73
C PRO A 234 -5.36 22.41 -6.84
N GLU A 235 -6.45 22.64 -6.11
CA GLU A 235 -6.62 23.77 -5.18
C GLU A 235 -5.64 23.77 -4.00
N GLN A 236 -5.24 22.58 -3.54
CA GLN A 236 -4.33 22.40 -2.40
C GLN A 236 -2.86 22.30 -2.84
N PHE A 237 -2.61 22.09 -4.13
CA PHE A 237 -1.29 21.77 -4.65
C PHE A 237 -0.25 22.85 -4.34
N ASP A 238 -0.56 24.11 -4.65
CA ASP A 238 0.40 25.21 -4.45
C ASP A 238 0.63 25.52 -2.95
N ASP A 239 -0.40 25.36 -2.10
CA ASP A 239 -0.26 25.52 -0.64
C ASP A 239 0.62 24.41 -0.03
N ILE A 240 0.43 23.16 -0.45
CA ILE A 240 1.26 22.03 -0.04
C ILE A 240 2.70 22.23 -0.49
N LEU A 241 2.90 22.61 -1.75
CA LEU A 241 4.24 22.84 -2.30
C LEU A 241 4.97 23.98 -1.58
N THR A 242 4.26 25.07 -1.26
CA THR A 242 4.83 26.20 -0.51
C THR A 242 5.19 25.80 0.91
N THR A 243 4.33 25.01 1.55
CA THR A 243 4.58 24.51 2.92
C THR A 243 5.79 23.58 2.94
N LEU A 244 5.90 22.65 1.99
CA LEU A 244 7.07 21.77 1.86
C LEU A 244 8.35 22.60 1.65
N LYS A 245 8.35 23.57 0.73
CA LYS A 245 9.51 24.46 0.51
C LYS A 245 9.94 25.23 1.76
N SER A 246 8.99 25.62 2.62
CA SER A 246 9.30 26.36 3.84
C SER A 246 9.87 25.51 4.97
N LYS A 247 9.47 24.23 5.05
CA LYS A 247 9.83 23.33 6.15
C LYS A 247 11.03 22.43 5.84
N LEU A 248 11.33 22.22 4.56
CA LEU A 248 12.45 21.40 4.12
C LEU A 248 13.77 22.15 4.19
N HIS A 249 14.85 21.39 4.32
CA HIS A 249 16.19 21.95 4.32
C HIS A 249 16.47 22.69 2.99
N PRO A 250 17.17 23.84 2.99
CA PRO A 250 17.45 24.62 1.77
C PRO A 250 18.20 23.87 0.66
N GLU A 251 18.85 22.76 1.02
CA GLU A 251 19.65 21.93 0.13
C GLU A 251 18.81 20.85 -0.60
N VAL A 252 17.53 20.68 -0.24
CA VAL A 252 16.62 19.76 -0.92
C VAL A 252 16.32 20.31 -2.32
N GLN A 253 16.64 19.51 -3.34
CA GLN A 253 16.41 19.90 -4.73
C GLN A 253 14.97 19.64 -5.14
N PHE A 254 14.37 20.62 -5.82
CA PHE A 254 13.06 20.53 -6.43
C PHE A 254 13.23 20.38 -7.94
N PHE A 255 12.81 19.25 -8.47
CA PHE A 255 12.75 18.99 -9.90
C PHE A 255 11.31 19.16 -10.39
N GLU A 256 11.14 19.56 -11.64
CA GLU A 256 9.83 19.65 -12.27
C GLU A 256 9.79 18.71 -13.48
N SER A 257 9.11 17.58 -13.31
CA SER A 257 8.95 16.58 -14.38
C SER A 257 7.67 16.83 -15.18
N PRO A 258 7.69 16.59 -16.50
CA PRO A 258 6.57 16.92 -17.38
C PRO A 258 5.34 16.01 -17.22
N SER A 259 5.51 14.78 -16.72
CA SER A 259 4.42 13.81 -16.49
C SER A 259 4.87 12.65 -15.60
N VAL A 260 3.92 11.96 -14.97
CA VAL A 260 4.19 10.75 -14.15
C VAL A 260 4.95 9.66 -14.93
N ASP A 261 4.69 9.51 -16.23
CA ASP A 261 5.35 8.52 -17.09
C ASP A 261 6.79 8.90 -17.51
N LYS A 262 7.19 10.14 -17.28
CA LYS A 262 8.55 10.66 -17.58
C LYS A 262 9.19 11.20 -16.30
N LYS A 263 9.02 10.46 -15.20
CA LYS A 263 9.74 10.73 -13.96
C LYS A 263 11.25 10.59 -14.18
N ILE A 264 12.01 11.36 -13.42
CA ILE A 264 13.46 11.24 -13.37
C ILE A 264 13.84 9.80 -13.01
N ASN A 265 14.79 9.23 -13.75
CA ASN A 265 15.30 7.90 -13.46
C ASN A 265 16.16 7.96 -12.20
N PHE A 266 15.59 7.50 -11.09
CA PHE A 266 16.21 7.53 -9.77
C PHE A 266 17.62 6.96 -9.74
N PHE A 267 17.85 5.83 -10.41
CA PHE A 267 19.13 5.14 -10.37
C PHE A 267 20.25 5.92 -11.06
N GLU A 268 19.91 6.85 -11.95
CA GLU A 268 20.87 7.75 -12.58
C GLU A 268 21.14 8.99 -11.73
N GLU A 269 20.11 9.52 -11.05
CA GLU A 269 20.24 10.70 -10.18
C GLU A 269 20.90 10.34 -8.84
N ALA A 270 20.57 9.18 -8.25
CA ALA A 270 21.16 8.65 -7.03
C ALA A 270 22.65 8.30 -7.20
N LYS A 271 23.13 7.97 -8.40
CA LYS A 271 24.56 7.78 -8.67
C LYS A 271 25.38 9.06 -8.53
N LYS A 272 24.76 10.24 -8.56
CA LYS A 272 25.44 11.53 -8.40
C LYS A 272 25.66 11.91 -6.93
N TYR A 273 24.89 11.30 -6.02
CA TYR A 273 24.98 11.52 -4.59
C TYR A 273 25.42 10.20 -3.96
N ASP A 274 26.67 10.12 -3.51
CA ASP A 274 27.27 8.93 -2.87
C ASP A 274 26.56 8.59 -1.55
N ILE A 275 25.32 8.06 -1.64
CA ILE A 275 24.45 7.78 -0.50
C ILE A 275 24.81 6.39 0.02
N SER A 276 25.49 6.34 1.17
CA SER A 276 25.77 5.10 1.89
C SER A 276 24.48 4.51 2.48
N LEU A 277 24.05 3.35 1.99
CA LEU A 277 22.92 2.59 2.52
C LEU A 277 23.42 1.57 3.55
N ILE A 278 22.78 1.51 4.72
CA ILE A 278 23.17 0.64 5.84
C ILE A 278 22.08 -0.42 6.03
N SER A 279 22.46 -1.69 6.10
CA SER A 279 21.56 -2.79 6.46
C SER A 279 21.96 -3.38 7.81
N VAL A 280 20.95 -3.71 8.64
CA VAL A 280 21.16 -4.30 9.98
C VAL A 280 20.35 -5.59 10.11
N PRO A 281 21.00 -6.74 10.28
CA PRO A 281 20.29 -8.01 10.48
C PRO A 281 19.54 -8.01 11.83
N LEU A 282 18.31 -8.56 11.85
CA LEU A 282 17.51 -8.64 13.07
C LEU A 282 17.98 -9.74 14.02
N HIS A 283 18.58 -10.81 13.50
CA HIS A 283 19.25 -11.83 14.30
C HIS A 283 20.76 -11.59 14.37
N VAL A 284 21.24 -11.36 15.59
CA VAL A 284 22.66 -11.48 15.91
C VAL A 284 22.97 -12.98 15.91
N LYS A 285 23.61 -13.49 14.85
CA LYS A 285 24.47 -14.66 15.08
C LYS A 285 25.60 -14.14 15.97
N GLU A 286 25.76 -14.72 17.14
CA GLU A 286 26.97 -14.52 17.94
C GLU A 286 28.16 -14.66 16.99
N GLN A 287 28.94 -13.58 16.85
CA GLN A 287 30.22 -13.66 16.17
C GLN A 287 31.07 -14.63 16.97
N GLN A 288 31.09 -15.91 16.56
CA GLN A 288 32.26 -16.73 16.83
C GLN A 288 33.42 -16.03 16.14
N LYS A 289 34.25 -15.36 16.95
CA LYS A 289 35.61 -15.00 16.61
C LYS A 289 36.30 -16.26 16.10
N THR A 290 36.34 -16.47 14.79
CA THR A 290 37.45 -17.17 14.15
C THR A 290 38.39 -16.09 13.64
N GLU A 291 39.28 -15.72 14.55
CA GLU A 291 40.61 -15.22 14.27
C GLU A 291 41.25 -16.16 13.24
N PHE A 292 41.19 -15.80 11.96
CA PHE A 292 42.07 -16.38 10.95
C PHE A 292 43.25 -15.44 10.84
N ASP A 293 44.18 -15.62 11.78
CA ASP A 293 45.53 -15.08 11.71
C ASP A 293 46.22 -15.71 10.51
N SER A 294 46.82 -14.83 9.71
CA SER A 294 47.64 -15.17 8.56
C SER A 294 49.03 -15.55 9.04
N THR A 295 49.43 -16.81 8.89
CA THR A 295 50.84 -17.23 8.82
C THR A 295 50.88 -18.56 8.08
N GLU A 296 51.40 -18.55 6.85
CA GLU A 296 52.76 -19.01 6.51
C GLU A 296 52.87 -20.55 6.41
N ASP A 297 53.18 -20.96 5.18
CA ASP A 297 54.20 -21.94 4.83
C ASP A 297 54.06 -23.42 5.22
N SER A 298 54.04 -24.21 4.14
CA SER A 298 54.93 -25.33 3.88
C SER A 298 54.50 -26.75 4.28
N TRP A 299 54.58 -27.61 3.24
CA TRP A 299 54.57 -29.07 3.15
C TRP A 299 53.22 -29.78 3.06
#